data_AF-A0A2P2I827-F1
#
_entry.id   AF-A0A2P2I827-F1
#
_cell.length_a   1.000
_cell.length_b   1.000
_cell.length_c   1.000
_cell.angle_alpha   90.00
_cell.angle_beta   90.00
_cell.angle_gamma   90.00
#
_symmetry.space_group_name_H-M   'P 1'
#
loop_
_entity.id
_entity.type
_entity.pdbx_description
1 polymer ?
#
loop_
_entity_poly.entity_id
_entity_poly.type
_entity_poly.pdbx_seq_one_letter_code
_entity_poly.pdbx_strand_id
1 'polypeptide(L)'
;ESIHMLATMAFCAPKQLASCLPMVVPRLIGVLADPHAKVQAAGEKALRDIGSVIKNPEIAALVPLLLAAICKQGRESTEIALQGLIDTSFVNSVDAPALALIVPILTRDLRNRQGKTKRMSADIIGSICSFMSDVKAIIPYAKELISGLKALLVDPLPEVRASAAHALGSLHAGMGTENFDDIAEWLMNLLKSETTKVQRSGAAQGLAELIAA
;
A
#
# COMPACT_ATOMS: atom_id res chain seq x y z
N GLU A 1 -4.20 6.56 28.45
CA GLU A 1 -3.16 7.61 28.34
C GLU A 1 -2.34 7.57 27.05
N SER A 2 -1.94 6.41 26.54
CA SER A 2 -1.02 6.29 25.39
C SER A 2 -1.53 6.89 24.06
N ILE A 3 -2.83 6.86 23.79
CA ILE A 3 -3.43 7.44 22.57
C ILE A 3 -3.40 8.98 22.60
N HIS A 4 -3.52 9.58 23.79
CA HIS A 4 -3.52 11.05 23.94
C HIS A 4 -2.11 11.62 23.78
N MET A 5 -1.07 10.92 24.28
CA MET A 5 0.32 11.28 24.05
C MET A 5 0.70 11.25 22.55
N LEU A 6 0.16 10.27 21.81
CA LEU A 6 0.33 10.13 20.37
C LEU A 6 -0.25 11.34 19.61
N ALA A 7 -1.40 11.86 20.05
CA ALA A 7 -2.01 13.07 19.50
C ALA A 7 -1.19 14.33 19.80
N THR A 8 -0.62 14.49 21.00
CA THR A 8 0.25 15.63 21.33
C THR A 8 1.61 15.60 20.62
N MET A 9 2.18 14.40 20.39
CA MET A 9 3.41 14.27 19.59
C MET A 9 3.21 14.65 18.12
N ALA A 10 1.99 14.48 17.59
CA ALA A 10 1.67 14.90 16.24
C ALA A 10 1.81 16.41 16.02
N PHE A 11 1.64 17.21 17.07
CA PHE A 11 1.74 18.66 17.01
C PHE A 11 3.17 19.18 17.22
N CYS A 12 3.99 18.51 18.04
CA CYS A 12 5.33 19.00 18.40
C CYS A 12 6.48 18.44 17.54
N ALA A 13 6.32 17.28 16.89
CA ALA A 13 7.40 16.65 16.13
C ALA A 13 6.91 15.87 14.89
N PRO A 14 6.47 16.58 13.82
CA PRO A 14 5.82 15.96 12.66
C PRO A 14 6.72 14.94 11.93
N LYS A 15 8.04 15.12 11.92
CA LYS A 15 8.99 14.17 11.31
C LYS A 15 9.13 12.87 12.12
N GLN A 16 9.12 12.96 13.45
CA GLN A 16 9.23 11.79 14.34
C GLN A 16 7.91 11.03 14.41
N LEU A 17 6.77 11.74 14.30
CA LEU A 17 5.48 11.09 14.14
C LEU A 17 5.46 10.31 12.81
N ALA A 18 5.84 10.95 11.70
CA ALA A 18 5.87 10.33 10.37
C ALA A 18 6.68 9.03 10.34
N SER A 19 7.83 8.97 11.04
CA SER A 19 8.63 7.74 11.15
C SER A 19 7.97 6.61 11.95
N CYS A 20 7.03 6.94 12.85
CA CYS A 20 6.32 5.96 13.68
C CYS A 20 5.00 5.48 13.06
N LEU A 21 4.45 6.19 12.08
CA LEU A 21 3.16 5.85 11.45
C LEU A 21 3.10 4.41 10.88
N PRO A 22 4.16 3.88 10.22
CA PRO A 22 4.15 2.48 9.76
C PRO A 22 3.94 1.46 10.88
N MET A 23 4.31 1.80 12.13
CA MET A 23 4.12 0.93 13.30
C MET A 23 2.81 1.21 14.04
N VAL A 24 2.39 2.47 14.09
CA VAL A 24 1.21 2.91 14.85
C VAL A 24 -0.08 2.57 14.12
N VAL A 25 -0.17 2.83 12.82
CA VAL A 25 -1.43 2.64 12.07
C VAL A 25 -1.89 1.18 12.07
N PRO A 26 -1.04 0.16 11.83
CA PRO A 26 -1.48 -1.23 11.91
C PRO A 26 -2.04 -1.61 13.29
N ARG A 27 -1.50 -1.04 14.37
CA ARG A 27 -2.02 -1.24 15.73
C ARG A 27 -3.38 -0.58 15.92
N LEU A 28 -3.57 0.64 15.42
CA LEU A 28 -4.86 1.33 15.45
C LEU A 28 -5.92 0.58 14.63
N ILE A 29 -5.55 -0.01 13.49
CA ILE A 29 -6.44 -0.87 12.71
C ILE A 29 -6.81 -2.13 13.50
N GLY A 30 -5.86 -2.73 14.23
CA GLY A 30 -6.15 -3.84 15.14
C GLY A 30 -7.14 -3.48 16.26
N VAL A 31 -7.07 -2.25 16.77
CA VAL A 31 -8.02 -1.71 17.78
C VAL A 31 -9.46 -1.64 17.23
N LEU A 32 -9.66 -1.51 15.92
CA LEU A 32 -11.00 -1.50 15.32
C LEU A 32 -11.68 -2.88 15.38
N ALA A 33 -10.93 -3.95 15.60
CA ALA A 33 -11.48 -5.29 15.80
C ALA A 33 -11.89 -5.57 17.26
N ASP A 34 -11.66 -4.62 18.18
CA ASP A 34 -12.02 -4.77 19.59
C ASP A 34 -13.55 -4.86 19.75
N PRO A 35 -14.10 -5.75 20.61
CA PRO A 35 -15.54 -5.89 20.77
C PRO A 35 -16.21 -4.68 21.41
N HIS A 36 -15.46 -3.79 22.06
CA HIS A 36 -16.02 -2.67 22.80
C HIS A 36 -16.14 -1.40 21.94
N ALA A 37 -17.37 -0.91 21.75
CA ALA A 37 -17.66 0.23 20.87
C ALA A 37 -16.86 1.52 21.22
N LYS A 38 -16.55 1.76 22.50
CA LYS A 38 -15.73 2.93 22.89
C LYS A 38 -14.28 2.81 22.42
N VAL A 39 -13.74 1.58 22.38
CA VAL A 39 -12.37 1.30 21.93
C VAL A 39 -12.29 1.46 20.42
N GLN A 40 -13.27 0.92 19.68
CA GLN A 40 -13.42 1.15 18.25
C GLN A 40 -13.51 2.64 17.91
N ALA A 41 -14.39 3.39 18.60
CA ALA A 41 -14.56 4.82 18.39
C ALA A 41 -13.27 5.63 18.66
N ALA A 42 -12.48 5.22 19.67
CA ALA A 42 -11.18 5.83 19.95
C ALA A 42 -10.15 5.55 18.83
N GLY A 43 -10.12 4.32 18.30
CA GLY A 43 -9.29 3.95 17.16
C GLY A 43 -9.65 4.74 15.89
N GLU A 44 -10.95 4.84 15.58
CA GLU A 44 -11.41 5.64 14.44
C GLU A 44 -11.07 7.12 14.59
N LYS A 45 -11.22 7.67 15.79
CA LYS A 45 -10.85 9.06 16.07
C LYS A 45 -9.36 9.27 15.84
N ALA A 46 -8.50 8.38 16.33
CA ALA A 46 -7.06 8.48 16.11
C ALA A 46 -6.68 8.41 14.63
N LEU A 47 -7.35 7.55 13.83
CA LEU A 47 -7.14 7.50 12.38
C LEU A 47 -7.62 8.78 11.68
N ARG A 48 -8.73 9.38 12.12
CA ARG A 48 -9.19 10.71 11.66
C ARG A 48 -8.17 11.80 11.96
N ASP A 49 -7.61 11.80 13.16
CA ASP A 49 -6.60 12.77 13.57
C ASP A 49 -5.32 12.63 12.70
N ILE A 50 -4.92 11.40 12.35
CA ILE A 50 -3.83 11.15 11.38
C ILE A 50 -4.19 11.66 9.99
N GLY A 51 -5.43 11.45 9.54
CA GLY A 51 -5.91 11.98 8.26
C GLY A 51 -5.91 13.51 8.20
N SER A 52 -6.11 14.19 9.33
CA SER A 52 -6.14 15.65 9.41
C SER A 52 -4.78 16.33 9.20
N VAL A 53 -3.67 15.59 9.36
CA VAL A 53 -2.31 16.12 9.18
C VAL A 53 -1.73 15.82 7.79
N ILE A 54 -2.51 15.20 6.90
CA ILE A 54 -2.12 14.96 5.50
C ILE A 54 -1.98 16.30 4.79
N LYS A 55 -0.82 16.52 4.16
CA LYS A 55 -0.50 17.77 3.46
C LYS A 55 -0.93 17.75 2.00
N ASN A 56 -1.00 16.57 1.39
CA ASN A 56 -1.45 16.43 0.02
C ASN A 56 -2.97 16.73 -0.06
N PRO A 57 -3.40 17.80 -0.76
CA PRO A 57 -4.81 18.21 -0.78
C PRO A 57 -5.70 17.21 -1.52
N GLU A 58 -5.16 16.51 -2.52
CA GLU A 58 -5.89 15.51 -3.30
C GLU A 58 -6.22 14.30 -2.42
N ILE A 59 -5.26 13.81 -1.64
CA ILE A 59 -5.46 12.70 -0.71
C ILE A 59 -6.29 13.14 0.50
N ALA A 60 -6.12 14.37 0.98
CA ALA A 60 -6.94 14.92 2.06
C ALA A 60 -8.44 14.88 1.71
N ALA A 61 -8.81 15.15 0.46
CA ALA A 61 -10.19 15.02 -0.02
C ALA A 61 -10.70 13.57 -0.01
N LEU A 62 -9.81 12.59 -0.17
CA LEU A 62 -10.14 11.16 -0.15
C LEU A 62 -10.16 10.55 1.26
N VAL A 63 -9.68 11.25 2.29
CA VAL A 63 -9.63 10.74 3.68
C VAL A 63 -10.94 10.10 4.14
N PRO A 64 -12.13 10.68 3.91
CA PRO A 64 -13.39 10.04 4.31
C PRO A 64 -13.59 8.65 3.67
N LEU A 65 -13.20 8.48 2.40
CA LEU A 65 -13.29 7.22 1.67
C LEU A 65 -12.25 6.21 2.17
N LEU A 66 -11.01 6.66 2.37
CA LEU A 66 -9.92 5.83 2.91
C LEU A 66 -10.27 5.31 4.31
N LEU A 67 -10.78 6.17 5.18
CA LEU A 67 -11.21 5.78 6.52
C LEU A 67 -12.42 4.84 6.48
N ALA A 68 -13.38 5.05 5.58
CA ALA A 68 -14.48 4.11 5.40
C ALA A 68 -13.97 2.73 4.99
N ALA A 69 -12.99 2.66 4.08
CA ALA A 69 -12.36 1.41 3.66
C ALA A 69 -11.58 0.74 4.79
N ILE A 70 -10.91 1.49 5.66
CA ILE A 70 -10.18 0.96 6.82
C ILE A 70 -11.14 0.46 7.91
N CYS A 71 -12.13 1.27 8.30
CA CYS A 71 -12.99 0.98 9.44
C CYS A 71 -14.06 -0.06 9.15
N LYS A 72 -14.74 0.01 7.99
CA LYS A 72 -15.82 -0.93 7.65
C LYS A 72 -15.29 -2.24 7.08
N GLN A 73 -14.08 -2.22 6.51
CA GLN A 73 -13.46 -3.36 5.82
C GLN A 73 -14.35 -4.03 4.76
N GLY A 74 -15.33 -3.31 4.23
CA GLY A 74 -16.26 -3.80 3.22
C GLY A 74 -15.63 -3.79 1.83
N ARG A 75 -16.08 -4.72 0.97
CA ARG A 75 -15.64 -4.79 -0.43
C ARG A 75 -15.98 -3.51 -1.19
N GLU A 76 -17.22 -3.05 -1.07
CA GLU A 76 -17.72 -1.84 -1.71
C GLU A 76 -16.92 -0.59 -1.26
N SER A 77 -16.71 -0.41 0.05
CA SER A 77 -15.91 0.71 0.55
C SER A 77 -14.46 0.67 0.07
N THR A 78 -13.90 -0.53 -0.10
CA THR A 78 -12.53 -0.69 -0.63
C THR A 78 -12.49 -0.31 -2.10
N GLU A 79 -13.41 -0.81 -2.91
CA GLU A 79 -13.49 -0.49 -4.34
C GLU A 79 -13.68 1.02 -4.57
N ILE A 80 -14.58 1.67 -3.81
CA ILE A 80 -14.79 3.12 -3.89
C ILE A 80 -13.51 3.89 -3.55
N ALA A 81 -12.79 3.48 -2.50
CA ALA A 81 -11.54 4.13 -2.11
C ALA A 81 -10.43 3.96 -3.18
N LEU A 82 -10.29 2.75 -3.73
CA LEU A 82 -9.31 2.47 -4.79
C LEU A 82 -9.64 3.23 -6.07
N GLN A 83 -10.93 3.26 -6.46
CA GLN A 83 -11.37 4.02 -7.63
C GLN A 83 -11.12 5.51 -7.44
N GLY A 84 -11.40 6.06 -6.25
CA GLY A 84 -11.09 7.45 -5.94
C GLY A 84 -9.60 7.79 -6.07
N LEU A 85 -8.71 6.87 -5.65
CA LEU A 85 -7.26 7.04 -5.83
C LEU A 85 -6.83 7.00 -7.31
N ILE A 86 -7.46 6.15 -8.12
CA ILE A 86 -7.16 6.03 -9.56
C ILE A 86 -7.66 7.24 -10.34
N ASP A 87 -8.85 7.74 -10.01
CA ASP A 87 -9.46 8.88 -10.70
C ASP A 87 -8.82 10.23 -10.32
N THR A 88 -7.96 10.22 -9.30
CA THR A 88 -7.29 11.41 -8.80
C THR A 88 -6.05 11.72 -9.64
N SER A 89 -6.02 12.91 -10.23
CA SER A 89 -4.83 13.47 -10.86
C SER A 89 -3.88 14.03 -9.80
N PHE A 90 -2.77 13.35 -9.53
CA PHE A 90 -1.79 13.80 -8.56
C PHE A 90 -0.90 14.91 -9.11
N VAL A 91 -1.00 16.11 -8.50
CA VAL A 91 -0.11 17.25 -8.78
C VAL A 91 0.86 17.46 -7.62
N ASN A 92 0.41 17.18 -6.41
CA ASN A 92 1.19 17.34 -5.19
C ASN A 92 1.84 16.02 -4.79
N SER A 93 2.99 16.09 -4.12
CA SER A 93 3.65 14.87 -3.67
C SER A 93 2.89 14.15 -2.56
N VAL A 94 3.01 12.83 -2.51
CA VAL A 94 2.44 11.98 -1.45
C VAL A 94 3.33 12.01 -0.21
N ASP A 95 2.73 12.30 0.94
CA ASP A 95 3.40 12.40 2.23
C ASP A 95 3.23 11.13 3.10
N ALA A 96 4.08 10.97 4.12
CA ALA A 96 4.08 9.78 4.97
C ALA A 96 2.72 9.47 5.66
N PRO A 97 1.95 10.46 6.16
CA PRO A 97 0.60 10.21 6.68
C PRO A 97 -0.38 9.66 5.64
N ALA A 98 -0.29 10.13 4.39
CA ALA A 98 -1.09 9.60 3.30
C ALA A 98 -0.76 8.11 3.03
N LEU A 99 0.53 7.77 2.94
CA LEU A 99 0.96 6.38 2.78
C LEU A 99 0.47 5.50 3.93
N ALA A 100 0.51 6.01 5.16
CA ALA A 100 0.08 5.27 6.33
C ALA A 100 -1.41 4.89 6.28
N LEU A 101 -2.27 5.68 5.62
CA LEU A 101 -3.68 5.33 5.41
C LEU A 101 -3.90 4.48 4.14
N ILE A 102 -3.14 4.72 3.07
CA ILE A 102 -3.32 4.03 1.79
C ILE A 102 -2.80 2.59 1.83
N VAL A 103 -1.58 2.37 2.34
CA VAL A 103 -0.90 1.07 2.30
C VAL A 103 -1.70 -0.07 2.98
N PRO A 104 -2.34 0.13 4.15
CA PRO A 104 -3.16 -0.92 4.76
C PRO A 104 -4.35 -1.37 3.90
N ILE A 105 -4.92 -0.46 3.08
CA ILE A 105 -6.01 -0.79 2.16
C ILE A 105 -5.47 -1.66 1.02
N LEU A 106 -4.34 -1.24 0.43
CA LEU A 106 -3.69 -1.95 -0.67
C LEU A 106 -3.26 -3.35 -0.26
N THR A 107 -2.46 -3.46 0.81
CA THR A 107 -1.92 -4.75 1.31
C THR A 107 -3.02 -5.74 1.67
N ARG A 108 -4.14 -5.27 2.24
CA ARG A 108 -5.33 -6.09 2.48
C ARG A 108 -5.96 -6.54 1.17
N ASP A 109 -6.15 -5.65 0.21
CA ASP A 109 -6.85 -5.94 -1.04
C ASP A 109 -6.04 -6.82 -2.00
N LEU A 110 -4.70 -6.74 -1.99
CA LEU A 110 -3.82 -7.67 -2.72
C LEU A 110 -4.08 -9.14 -2.36
N ARG A 111 -4.57 -9.42 -1.15
CA ARG A 111 -4.91 -10.78 -0.67
C ARG A 111 -6.37 -11.18 -0.96
N ASN A 112 -7.16 -10.28 -1.56
CA ASN A 112 -8.58 -10.49 -1.80
C ASN A 112 -8.83 -11.35 -3.05
N ARG A 113 -10.06 -11.89 -3.19
CA ARG A 113 -10.39 -12.77 -4.32
C ARG A 113 -10.73 -12.02 -5.62
N GLN A 114 -11.11 -10.74 -5.52
CA GLN A 114 -11.61 -9.98 -6.66
C GLN A 114 -10.45 -9.51 -7.56
N GLY A 115 -10.42 -9.98 -8.80
CA GLY A 115 -9.38 -9.62 -9.78
C GLY A 115 -9.31 -8.12 -10.06
N LYS A 116 -10.48 -7.47 -10.21
CA LYS A 116 -10.59 -6.04 -10.52
C LYS A 116 -9.88 -5.17 -9.49
N THR A 117 -10.17 -5.35 -8.20
CA THR A 117 -9.59 -4.53 -7.13
C THR A 117 -8.11 -4.85 -6.93
N LYS A 118 -7.69 -6.11 -7.05
CA LYS A 118 -6.26 -6.50 -7.03
C LYS A 118 -5.45 -5.75 -8.09
N ARG A 119 -5.97 -5.67 -9.32
CA ARG A 119 -5.35 -4.92 -10.41
C ARG A 119 -5.23 -3.44 -10.04
N MET A 120 -6.32 -2.82 -9.60
CA MET A 120 -6.34 -1.43 -9.13
C MET A 120 -5.30 -1.18 -8.04
N SER A 121 -5.23 -2.06 -7.05
CA SER A 121 -4.25 -1.99 -5.97
C SER A 121 -2.81 -2.05 -6.49
N ALA A 122 -2.52 -2.96 -7.43
CA ALA A 122 -1.20 -3.02 -8.07
C ALA A 122 -0.89 -1.74 -8.87
N ASP A 123 -1.83 -1.24 -9.67
CA ASP A 123 -1.66 -0.02 -10.47
C ASP A 123 -1.36 1.20 -9.58
N ILE A 124 -2.05 1.32 -8.44
CA ILE A 124 -1.80 2.37 -7.45
C ILE A 124 -0.40 2.22 -6.85
N ILE A 125 0.03 1.00 -6.49
CA ILE A 125 1.38 0.76 -5.94
C ILE A 125 2.47 1.16 -6.94
N GLY A 126 2.30 0.82 -8.22
CA GLY A 126 3.26 1.22 -9.26
C GLY A 126 3.33 2.73 -9.45
N SER A 127 2.17 3.39 -9.43
CA SER A 127 2.07 4.84 -9.68
C SER A 127 2.54 5.68 -8.49
N ILE A 128 2.31 5.22 -7.25
CA ILE A 128 2.55 6.04 -6.05
C ILE A 128 4.02 6.42 -5.89
N CYS A 129 4.95 5.57 -6.31
CA CYS A 129 6.39 5.83 -6.24
C CYS A 129 6.79 7.07 -7.06
N SER A 130 6.14 7.29 -8.21
CA SER A 130 6.38 8.45 -9.08
C SER A 130 5.87 9.77 -8.50
N PHE A 131 4.93 9.71 -7.55
CA PHE A 131 4.35 10.88 -6.89
C PHE A 131 4.99 11.19 -5.53
N MET A 132 6.01 10.45 -5.11
CA MET A 132 6.67 10.67 -3.82
C MET A 132 7.90 11.58 -3.96
N SER A 133 8.04 12.58 -3.08
CA SER A 133 9.27 13.40 -3.02
C SER A 133 10.42 12.67 -2.33
N ASP A 134 10.09 11.83 -1.34
CA ASP A 134 11.06 11.01 -0.61
C ASP A 134 10.64 9.53 -0.70
N VAL A 135 11.21 8.83 -1.66
CA VAL A 135 10.92 7.40 -1.89
C VAL A 135 11.28 6.55 -0.67
N LYS A 136 12.17 7.01 0.22
CA LYS A 136 12.52 6.27 1.44
C LYS A 136 11.35 6.12 2.41
N ALA A 137 10.32 6.97 2.30
CA ALA A 137 9.11 6.83 3.10
C ALA A 137 8.32 5.54 2.81
N ILE A 138 8.57 4.87 1.67
CA ILE A 138 7.92 3.60 1.32
C ILE A 138 8.66 2.37 1.87
N ILE A 139 9.95 2.51 2.21
CA ILE A 139 10.81 1.42 2.68
C ILE A 139 10.19 0.63 3.86
N PRO A 140 9.59 1.28 4.89
CA PRO A 140 8.94 0.54 5.98
C PRO A 140 7.81 -0.40 5.53
N TYR A 141 7.21 -0.13 4.36
CA TYR A 141 6.12 -0.90 3.79
C TYR A 141 6.57 -1.89 2.71
N ALA A 142 7.81 -1.75 2.21
CA ALA A 142 8.33 -2.45 1.04
C ALA A 142 8.16 -3.97 1.14
N LYS A 143 8.53 -4.57 2.29
CA LYS A 143 8.43 -6.02 2.50
C LYS A 143 7.00 -6.54 2.29
N GLU A 144 6.00 -5.83 2.80
CA GLU A 144 4.61 -6.26 2.69
C GLU A 144 4.06 -6.05 1.28
N LEU A 145 4.38 -4.90 0.65
CA LEU A 145 4.00 -4.59 -0.73
C LEU A 145 4.60 -5.60 -1.71
N ILE A 146 5.92 -5.84 -1.62
CA ILE A 146 6.63 -6.82 -2.44
C ILE A 146 6.02 -8.20 -2.27
N SER A 147 5.76 -8.64 -1.03
CA SER A 147 5.15 -9.95 -0.79
C SER A 147 3.76 -10.06 -1.42
N GLY A 148 2.96 -8.99 -1.38
CA GLY A 148 1.66 -8.94 -2.02
C GLY A 148 1.75 -8.99 -3.56
N LEU A 149 2.67 -8.22 -4.15
CA LEU A 149 2.91 -8.23 -5.60
C LEU A 149 3.45 -9.57 -6.10
N LYS A 150 4.34 -10.23 -5.35
CA LYS A 150 4.81 -11.59 -5.66
C LYS A 150 3.64 -12.59 -5.74
N ALA A 151 2.64 -12.47 -4.87
CA ALA A 151 1.44 -13.29 -4.94
C ALA A 151 0.60 -12.99 -6.19
N LEU A 152 0.55 -11.73 -6.63
CA LEU A 152 -0.16 -11.33 -7.85
C LEU A 152 0.55 -11.73 -9.15
N LEU A 153 1.87 -11.87 -9.14
CA LEU A 153 2.61 -12.37 -10.31
C LEU A 153 2.22 -13.81 -10.69
N VAL A 154 1.63 -14.57 -9.77
CA VAL A 154 1.14 -15.94 -10.06
C VAL A 154 -0.38 -16.02 -10.15
N ASP A 155 -1.06 -14.87 -10.28
CA ASP A 155 -2.51 -14.79 -10.41
C ASP A 155 -3.01 -15.44 -11.72
N PRO A 156 -4.17 -16.13 -11.72
CA PRO A 156 -4.74 -16.68 -12.95
C PRO A 156 -5.01 -15.62 -14.03
N LEU A 157 -5.34 -14.38 -13.64
CA LEU A 157 -5.72 -13.31 -14.56
C LEU A 157 -4.48 -12.63 -15.18
N PRO A 158 -4.31 -12.64 -16.51
CA PRO A 158 -3.15 -12.02 -17.17
C PRO A 158 -2.96 -10.53 -16.88
N GLU A 159 -4.05 -9.78 -16.80
CA GLU A 159 -4.04 -8.35 -16.52
C GLU A 159 -3.56 -8.04 -15.10
N VAL A 160 -3.89 -8.89 -14.12
CA VAL A 160 -3.41 -8.74 -12.74
C VAL A 160 -1.91 -8.98 -12.67
N ARG A 161 -1.40 -9.99 -13.40
CA ARG A 161 0.04 -10.26 -13.48
C ARG A 161 0.81 -9.12 -14.12
N ALA A 162 0.29 -8.56 -15.21
CA ALA A 162 0.93 -7.44 -15.90
C ALA A 162 1.03 -6.20 -15.00
N SER A 163 -0.07 -5.80 -14.34
CA SER A 163 -0.05 -4.69 -13.37
C SER A 163 0.90 -4.95 -12.21
N ALA A 164 0.95 -6.18 -11.69
CA ALA A 164 1.85 -6.54 -10.60
C ALA A 164 3.33 -6.49 -11.01
N ALA A 165 3.66 -6.94 -12.22
CA ALA A 165 5.01 -6.86 -12.77
C ALA A 165 5.46 -5.40 -12.92
N HIS A 166 4.61 -4.58 -13.52
CA HIS A 166 4.88 -3.15 -13.68
C HIS A 166 5.09 -2.46 -12.34
N ALA A 167 4.19 -2.70 -11.38
CA ALA A 167 4.30 -2.14 -10.04
C ALA A 167 5.58 -2.56 -9.30
N LEU A 168 6.03 -3.80 -9.50
CA LEU A 168 7.27 -4.30 -8.92
C LEU A 168 8.50 -3.61 -9.54
N GLY A 169 8.49 -3.38 -10.85
CA GLY A 169 9.52 -2.59 -11.56
C GLY A 169 9.57 -1.14 -11.06
N SER A 170 8.42 -0.47 -10.94
CA SER A 170 8.36 0.91 -10.44
C SER A 170 8.87 1.03 -9.00
N LEU A 171 8.51 0.06 -8.13
CA LEU A 171 9.05 0.01 -6.76
C LEU A 171 10.57 -0.22 -6.75
N HIS A 172 11.08 -1.06 -7.63
CA HIS A 172 12.51 -1.32 -7.76
C HIS A 172 13.29 -0.07 -8.18
N ALA A 173 12.82 0.60 -9.24
CA ALA A 173 13.40 1.86 -9.71
C ALA A 173 13.43 2.93 -8.61
N GLY A 174 12.34 3.03 -7.83
CA GLY A 174 12.22 4.03 -6.77
C GLY A 174 13.10 3.75 -5.54
N MET A 175 13.18 2.49 -5.10
CA MET A 175 13.85 2.12 -3.84
C MET A 175 15.31 1.71 -4.00
N GLY A 176 15.76 1.44 -5.22
CA GLY A 176 17.10 0.90 -5.51
C GLY A 176 17.25 -0.60 -5.24
N THR A 177 18.39 -1.15 -5.62
CA THR A 177 18.64 -2.61 -5.68
C THR A 177 18.75 -3.28 -4.31
N GLU A 178 19.21 -2.57 -3.28
CA GLU A 178 19.51 -3.13 -1.94
C GLU A 178 18.31 -3.81 -1.26
N ASN A 179 17.08 -3.43 -1.63
CA ASN A 179 15.85 -4.01 -1.07
C ASN A 179 15.27 -5.16 -1.93
N PHE A 180 15.91 -5.48 -3.06
CA PHE A 180 15.37 -6.32 -4.15
C PHE A 180 16.24 -7.51 -4.52
N ASP A 181 17.42 -7.68 -3.92
CA ASP A 181 18.39 -8.73 -4.30
C ASP A 181 17.75 -10.13 -4.33
N ASP A 182 16.91 -10.46 -3.35
CA ASP A 182 16.22 -11.75 -3.26
C ASP A 182 15.09 -11.95 -4.31
N ILE A 183 14.65 -10.87 -4.99
CA ILE A 183 13.52 -10.92 -5.92
C ILE A 183 13.95 -11.46 -7.27
N ALA A 184 15.09 -10.99 -7.80
CA ALA A 184 15.61 -11.45 -9.07
C ALA A 184 15.89 -12.96 -9.03
N GLU A 185 16.50 -13.45 -7.95
CA GLU A 185 16.74 -14.87 -7.75
C GLU A 185 15.41 -15.65 -7.67
N TRP A 186 14.44 -15.15 -6.91
CA TRP A 186 13.12 -15.78 -6.82
C TRP A 186 12.41 -15.88 -8.19
N LEU A 187 12.43 -14.81 -8.99
CA LEU A 187 11.83 -14.80 -10.34
C LEU A 187 12.54 -15.78 -11.27
N MET A 188 13.88 -15.81 -11.22
CA MET A 188 14.68 -16.75 -12.02
C MET A 188 14.41 -18.20 -11.66
N ASN A 189 14.26 -18.51 -10.37
CA ASN A 189 13.90 -19.85 -9.90
C ASN A 189 12.47 -20.21 -10.32
N LEU A 190 11.52 -19.28 -10.22
CA LEU A 190 10.15 -19.48 -10.66
C LEU A 190 10.08 -19.74 -12.17
N LEU A 191 10.87 -19.02 -12.97
CA LEU A 191 10.95 -19.19 -14.42
C LEU A 191 11.52 -20.55 -14.84
N LYS A 192 12.56 -21.03 -14.12
CA LYS A 192 13.25 -22.30 -14.41
C LYS A 192 12.51 -23.54 -13.90
N SER A 193 11.64 -23.39 -12.92
CA SER A 193 10.90 -24.50 -12.32
C SER A 193 9.86 -25.13 -13.28
N GLU A 194 9.50 -26.40 -13.05
CA GLU A 194 8.39 -27.10 -13.75
C GLU A 194 7.00 -26.60 -13.33
N THR A 195 6.88 -25.31 -13.02
CA THR A 195 5.64 -24.68 -12.58
C THR A 195 4.62 -24.55 -13.72
N THR A 196 3.43 -24.05 -13.40
CA THR A 196 2.40 -23.81 -14.40
C THR A 196 2.86 -22.75 -15.43
N LYS A 197 2.32 -22.81 -16.66
CA LYS A 197 2.57 -21.78 -17.69
C LYS A 197 2.24 -20.36 -17.18
N VAL A 198 1.26 -20.25 -16.30
CA VAL A 198 0.85 -19.00 -15.63
C VAL A 198 1.98 -18.44 -14.77
N GLN A 199 2.55 -19.26 -13.89
CA GLN A 199 3.65 -18.86 -13.00
C GLN A 199 4.90 -18.45 -13.78
N ARG A 200 5.27 -19.20 -14.82
CA ARG A 200 6.39 -18.82 -15.69
C ARG A 200 6.14 -17.52 -16.45
N SER A 201 4.92 -17.29 -16.93
CA SER A 201 4.56 -16.04 -17.61
C SER A 201 4.70 -14.84 -16.68
N GLY A 202 4.21 -14.94 -15.45
CA GLY A 202 4.37 -13.88 -14.46
C GLY A 202 5.82 -13.66 -14.05
N ALA A 203 6.59 -14.74 -13.88
CA ALA A 203 8.02 -14.64 -13.60
C ALA A 203 8.78 -13.90 -14.71
N ALA A 204 8.50 -14.23 -15.98
CA ALA A 204 9.12 -13.56 -17.12
C ALA A 204 8.76 -12.07 -17.19
N GLN A 205 7.48 -11.72 -16.96
CA GLN A 205 7.03 -10.32 -16.93
C GLN A 205 7.69 -9.53 -15.78
N GLY A 206 7.68 -10.09 -14.57
CA GLY A 206 8.30 -9.44 -13.42
C GLY A 206 9.80 -9.23 -13.62
N LEU A 207 10.50 -10.21 -14.21
CA LEU A 207 11.93 -10.08 -14.49
C LEU A 207 12.20 -9.03 -15.59
N ALA A 208 11.37 -8.96 -16.62
CA ALA A 208 11.49 -7.96 -17.67
C ALA A 208 11.35 -6.53 -17.13
N GLU A 209 10.37 -6.29 -16.26
CA GLU A 209 10.15 -4.98 -15.62
C GLU A 209 11.30 -4.62 -14.67
N LEU A 210 11.85 -5.58 -13.90
CA LEU A 210 13.02 -5.33 -13.05
C LEU A 210 14.28 -4.98 -13.85
N ILE A 211 14.48 -5.57 -15.02
CA ILE A 211 15.64 -5.28 -15.89
C ILE A 211 15.46 -3.93 -16.61
N ALA A 212 14.22 -3.54 -16.91
CA ALA A 212 13.91 -2.29 -17.59
C ALA A 212 13.93 -1.05 -16.67
N ALA A 213 13.72 -1.27 -15.37
CA ALA A 213 13.74 -0.27 -14.30
C ALA A 213 15.15 0.27 -14.01
#